data_AF-A0A8I6TH19-F1
#
_entry.id   AF-A0A8I6TH19-F1
#
_cell.length_a   1.000
_cell.length_b   1.000
_cell.length_c   1.000
_cell.angle_alpha   90.00
_cell.angle_beta   90.00
_cell.angle_gamma   90.00
#
_symmetry.space_group_name_H-M   'P 1'
#
loop_
_entity.id
_entity.type
_entity.pdbx_description
1 polymer ?
#
loop_
_entity_poly.entity_id
_entity_poly.type
_entity_poly.pdbx_seq_one_letter_code
_entity_poly.pdbx_strand_id
1 'polypeptide(L)'
;MGRKEGLESVLGELDILSFRMLQLMKDYIDVKLTLEELIKTGSLHLAKSRYIMGNRSVSVLQLPTEECQLNALVRVVEKDQDVDGLSLELNKLDLKGKDEKGTKQRKKADETSDDETELDVKVQDPIKWFGVLTPQNLRQAQSSFAKALEYSVQCANLQLEMKQVQMKYKELIEEKNKLMKVEQT
;
A
#
# COMPACT_ATOMS: atom_id res chain seq x y z
N MET A 1 18.62 -29.35 37.23
CA MET A 1 19.32 -28.39 36.35
C MET A 1 18.40 -27.90 35.23
N GLY A 2 17.78 -28.79 34.44
CA GLY A 2 16.93 -28.40 33.30
C GLY A 2 15.77 -27.39 33.52
N ARG A 3 15.18 -27.28 34.72
CA ARG A 3 14.09 -26.30 34.97
C ARG A 3 14.56 -24.86 35.15
N LYS A 4 15.75 -24.64 35.74
CA LYS A 4 16.36 -23.32 35.83
C LYS A 4 16.85 -22.85 34.46
N GLU A 5 17.40 -23.78 33.68
CA GLU A 5 17.78 -23.54 32.28
C GLU A 5 16.56 -23.17 31.42
N GLY A 6 15.40 -23.82 31.61
CA GLY A 6 14.15 -23.44 30.93
C GLY A 6 13.66 -22.03 31.29
N LEU A 7 13.73 -21.64 32.57
CA LEU A 7 13.36 -20.30 33.01
C LEU A 7 14.30 -19.23 32.43
N GLU A 8 15.61 -19.50 32.41
CA GLU A 8 16.62 -18.60 31.83
C GLU A 8 16.44 -18.44 30.31
N SER A 9 16.06 -19.52 29.60
CA SER A 9 15.70 -19.47 28.18
C SER A 9 14.51 -18.56 27.92
N VAL A 10 13.41 -18.73 28.67
CA VAL A 10 12.19 -17.91 28.53
C VAL A 10 12.49 -16.43 28.80
N LEU A 11 13.33 -16.12 29.79
CA LEU A 11 13.74 -14.75 30.08
C LEU A 11 14.56 -14.15 28.92
N GLY A 12 15.51 -14.91 28.37
CA GLY A 12 16.30 -14.47 27.22
C GLY A 12 15.43 -14.21 25.98
N GLU A 13 14.47 -15.09 25.69
CA GLU A 13 13.51 -14.89 24.61
C GLU A 13 12.62 -13.65 24.83
N LEU A 14 12.22 -13.40 26.07
CA LEU A 14 11.42 -12.23 26.43
C LEU A 14 12.18 -10.91 26.21
N ASP A 15 13.47 -10.88 26.54
CA ASP A 15 14.34 -9.74 26.28
C ASP A 15 14.54 -9.50 24.78
N ILE A 16 14.74 -10.58 24.01
CA ILE A 16 14.85 -10.51 22.54
C ILE A 16 13.57 -9.95 21.93
N LEU A 17 12.39 -10.42 22.35
CA LEU A 17 11.11 -9.90 21.86
C LEU A 17 10.89 -8.44 22.26
N SER A 18 11.31 -8.04 23.47
CA SER A 18 11.25 -6.64 23.90
C SER A 18 12.09 -5.74 23.00
N PHE A 19 13.31 -6.17 22.68
CA PHE A 19 14.19 -5.46 21.77
C PHE A 19 13.60 -5.41 20.35
N ARG A 20 13.03 -6.51 19.86
CA ARG A 20 12.35 -6.56 18.55
C ARG A 20 11.18 -5.57 18.51
N MET A 21 10.37 -5.49 19.57
CA MET A 21 9.27 -4.54 19.66
C MET A 21 9.76 -3.08 19.61
N LEU A 22 10.86 -2.76 20.30
CA LEU A 22 11.47 -1.42 20.24
C LEU A 22 11.95 -1.07 18.82
N GLN A 23 12.59 -2.02 18.14
CA GLN A 23 13.03 -1.82 16.76
C GLN A 23 11.85 -1.61 15.82
N LEU A 24 10.79 -2.42 15.93
CA LEU A 24 9.58 -2.28 15.13
C LEU A 24 8.87 -0.95 15.37
N MET A 25 8.82 -0.47 16.62
CA MET A 25 8.28 0.85 16.94
C MET A 25 9.08 1.97 16.28
N LYS A 26 10.41 1.88 16.28
CA LYS A 26 11.27 2.85 15.59
C LYS A 26 10.97 2.86 14.09
N ASP A 27 10.99 1.68 13.45
CA ASP A 27 10.75 1.54 12.01
C ASP A 27 9.36 2.07 11.63
N TYR A 28 8.34 1.81 12.47
CA TYR A 28 6.99 2.33 12.30
C TYR A 28 6.92 3.86 12.40
N ILE A 29 7.64 4.47 13.33
CA ILE A 29 7.70 5.93 13.46
C ILE A 29 8.35 6.54 12.21
N ASP A 30 9.48 5.99 11.76
CA ASP A 30 10.19 6.48 10.58
C ASP A 30 9.31 6.41 9.32
N VAL A 31 8.64 5.28 9.08
CA VAL A 31 7.68 5.13 7.99
C VAL A 31 6.53 6.13 8.12
N LYS A 32 5.97 6.32 9.32
CA LYS A 32 4.86 7.25 9.55
C LYS A 32 5.25 8.71 9.28
N LEU A 33 6.47 9.11 9.63
CA LEU A 33 6.99 10.45 9.32
C LEU A 33 7.12 10.66 7.81
N THR A 34 7.65 9.67 7.08
CA THR A 34 7.72 9.76 5.61
C THR A 34 6.35 9.82 4.95
N LEU A 35 5.38 9.06 5.47
CA LEU A 35 3.99 9.09 5.03
C LEU A 35 3.37 10.49 5.21
N GLU A 36 3.58 11.11 6.38
CA GLU A 36 3.08 12.45 6.68
C GLU A 36 3.65 13.48 5.69
N GLU A 37 4.95 13.43 5.42
CA GLU A 37 5.61 14.34 4.49
C GLU A 37 5.08 14.20 3.06
N LEU A 38 4.84 12.96 2.61
CA LEU A 38 4.25 12.68 1.30
C LEU A 38 2.82 13.20 1.19
N ILE A 39 2.00 13.03 2.23
CA ILE A 39 0.62 13.55 2.26
C ILE A 39 0.61 15.08 2.22
N LYS A 40 1.48 15.74 2.99
CA LYS A 40 1.62 17.21 2.97
C LYS A 40 2.05 17.71 1.60
N THR A 41 3.09 17.10 1.04
CA THR A 41 3.64 17.48 -0.28
C THR A 41 2.60 17.26 -1.38
N GLY A 42 1.93 16.11 -1.39
CA GLY A 42 0.87 15.81 -2.35
C GLY A 42 -0.29 16.80 -2.27
N SER A 43 -0.74 17.12 -1.04
CA SER A 43 -1.81 18.10 -0.81
C SER A 43 -1.43 19.51 -1.25
N LEU A 44 -0.17 19.92 -1.03
CA LEU A 44 0.34 21.21 -1.47
C LEU A 44 0.36 21.32 -3.00
N HIS A 45 0.86 20.29 -3.70
CA HIS A 45 0.86 20.26 -5.16
C HIS A 45 -0.56 20.21 -5.75
N LEU A 46 -1.48 19.51 -5.09
CA LEU A 46 -2.89 19.50 -5.46
C LEU A 46 -3.52 20.90 -5.32
N ALA A 47 -3.25 21.59 -4.21
CA ALA A 47 -3.71 22.97 -3.99
C ALA A 47 -3.14 23.94 -5.05
N LYS A 48 -1.85 23.84 -5.38
CA LYS A 48 -1.23 24.61 -6.47
C LYS A 48 -1.91 24.35 -7.81
N SER A 49 -2.27 23.10 -8.10
CA SER A 49 -2.98 22.74 -9.33
C SER A 49 -4.37 23.36 -9.40
N ARG A 50 -5.14 23.32 -8.29
CA ARG A 50 -6.45 23.96 -8.17
C ARG A 50 -6.38 25.49 -8.29
N TYR A 51 -5.33 26.09 -7.75
CA TYR A 51 -5.09 27.54 -7.88
C TYR A 51 -4.83 27.95 -9.33
N ILE A 52 -3.94 27.22 -10.03
CA ILE A 52 -3.54 27.53 -11.40
C ILE A 52 -4.66 27.26 -12.40
N MET A 53 -5.32 26.09 -12.32
CA MET A 53 -6.32 25.68 -13.29
C MET A 53 -7.76 26.12 -12.93
N GLY A 54 -7.96 26.68 -11.74
CA GLY A 54 -9.28 27.02 -11.22
C GLY A 54 -10.01 25.86 -10.54
N ASN A 55 -11.00 26.20 -9.71
CA ASN A 55 -11.65 25.24 -8.81
C ASN A 55 -12.52 24.18 -9.51
N ARG A 56 -12.86 24.35 -10.80
CA ARG A 56 -13.74 23.44 -11.55
C ARG A 56 -13.00 22.33 -12.30
N SER A 57 -11.73 22.53 -12.60
CA SER A 57 -10.92 21.64 -13.44
C SER A 57 -10.22 20.52 -12.66
N VAL A 58 -10.00 20.70 -11.36
CA VAL A 58 -9.52 19.65 -10.44
C VAL A 58 -10.58 19.46 -9.37
N SER A 59 -11.67 18.79 -9.76
CA SER A 59 -12.89 18.63 -8.96
C SER A 59 -13.58 17.31 -9.29
N VAL A 60 -14.45 16.86 -8.38
CA VAL A 60 -15.34 15.70 -8.54
C VAL A 60 -16.19 15.80 -9.81
N LEU A 61 -16.47 17.01 -10.30
CA LEU A 61 -17.18 17.27 -11.55
C LEU A 61 -16.49 16.69 -12.80
N GLN A 62 -15.19 16.39 -12.71
CA GLN A 62 -14.43 15.79 -13.83
C GLN A 62 -14.42 14.26 -13.80
N LEU A 63 -14.95 13.64 -12.73
CA LEU A 63 -15.00 12.18 -12.65
C LEU A 63 -16.03 11.65 -13.67
N PRO A 64 -15.76 10.48 -14.28
CA PRO A 64 -16.74 9.82 -15.14
C PRO A 64 -18.07 9.62 -14.40
N THR A 65 -19.18 9.90 -15.07
CA THR A 65 -20.54 9.67 -14.54
C THR A 65 -20.80 8.16 -14.42
N GLU A 66 -21.81 7.77 -13.63
CA GLU A 66 -22.08 6.40 -13.14
C GLU A 66 -22.16 5.28 -14.20
N GLU A 67 -22.21 5.60 -15.49
CA GLU A 67 -22.14 4.65 -16.60
C GLU A 67 -20.72 4.11 -16.85
N CYS A 68 -19.68 4.72 -16.28
CA CYS A 68 -18.31 4.25 -16.38
C CYS A 68 -17.93 3.32 -15.23
N GLN A 69 -17.56 2.08 -15.54
CA GLN A 69 -16.97 1.15 -14.57
C GLN A 69 -15.61 1.68 -14.10
N LEU A 70 -15.53 2.13 -12.85
CA LEU A 70 -14.29 2.56 -12.22
C LEU A 70 -13.48 1.34 -11.78
N ASN A 71 -12.38 1.07 -12.48
CA ASN A 71 -11.45 0.00 -12.10
C ASN A 71 -10.34 0.56 -11.20
N ALA A 72 -10.15 -0.05 -10.03
CA ALA A 72 -9.09 0.32 -9.10
C ALA A 72 -7.72 0.01 -9.70
N LEU A 73 -6.93 1.05 -10.00
CA LEU A 73 -5.58 0.91 -10.55
C LEU A 73 -4.63 0.19 -9.58
N VAL A 74 -4.87 0.31 -8.27
CA VAL A 74 -4.08 -0.32 -7.24
C VAL A 74 -5.00 -1.01 -6.25
N ARG A 75 -4.70 -2.27 -5.90
CA ARG A 75 -5.44 -3.08 -4.94
C ARG A 75 -4.50 -3.61 -3.87
N VAL A 76 -4.96 -3.65 -2.62
CA VAL A 76 -4.27 -4.34 -1.53
C VAL A 76 -4.60 -5.83 -1.62
N VAL A 77 -3.59 -6.68 -1.61
CA VAL A 77 -3.71 -8.13 -1.65
C VAL A 77 -3.01 -8.71 -0.43
N GLU A 78 -3.62 -9.73 0.14
CA GLU A 78 -3.05 -10.52 1.22
C GLU A 78 -2.11 -11.58 0.64
N LYS A 79 -0.93 -11.69 1.24
CA LYS A 79 0.05 -12.72 0.92
C LYS A 79 0.25 -13.56 2.17
N ASP A 80 -0.19 -14.81 2.08
CA ASP A 80 0.10 -15.80 3.09
C ASP A 80 1.61 -16.08 3.07
N GLN A 81 2.29 -15.80 4.17
CA GLN A 81 3.63 -16.30 4.39
C GLN A 81 3.53 -17.64 5.15
N ASP A 82 4.35 -18.63 4.73
CA ASP A 82 4.43 -19.97 5.34
C ASP A 82 4.80 -19.97 6.85
N VAL A 83 5.20 -18.80 7.37
CA VAL A 83 5.65 -18.58 8.74
C VAL A 83 4.71 -17.60 9.44
N ASP A 84 3.51 -18.07 9.76
CA ASP A 84 2.62 -17.55 10.81
C ASP A 84 2.30 -16.04 10.75
N GLY A 85 2.30 -15.47 9.55
CA GLY A 85 2.21 -14.03 9.36
C GLY A 85 1.44 -13.60 8.11
N LEU A 86 0.33 -12.91 8.35
CA LEU A 86 -0.37 -12.10 7.37
C LEU A 86 0.54 -10.97 6.89
N SER A 87 0.69 -10.80 5.57
CA SER A 87 1.43 -9.67 4.97
C SER A 87 0.59 -9.05 3.85
N LEU A 88 0.59 -7.71 3.77
CA LEU A 88 -0.14 -6.96 2.76
C LEU A 88 0.81 -6.45 1.68
N GLU A 89 0.44 -6.64 0.41
CA GLU A 89 1.17 -6.11 -0.74
C GLU A 89 0.23 -5.29 -1.65
N LEU A 90 0.81 -4.35 -2.40
CA LEU A 90 0.07 -3.57 -3.40
C LEU A 90 0.23 -4.22 -4.78
N ASN A 91 -0.89 -4.63 -5.36
CA ASN A 91 -0.97 -5.04 -6.76
C ASN A 91 -1.39 -3.85 -7.61
N LYS A 92 -0.55 -3.49 -8.59
CA LYS A 92 -0.82 -2.40 -9.54
C LYS A 92 -1.27 -3.02 -10.86
N LEU A 93 -2.42 -2.58 -11.37
CA LEU A 93 -2.84 -2.88 -12.74
C LEU A 93 -1.95 -2.09 -13.70
N ASP A 94 -1.27 -2.80 -14.61
CA ASP A 94 -0.42 -2.16 -15.62
C ASP A 94 -1.28 -1.50 -16.70
N LEU A 95 -1.25 -0.16 -16.77
CA LEU A 95 -1.85 0.62 -17.87
C LEU A 95 -0.98 0.62 -19.14
N LYS A 96 -0.06 -0.33 -19.33
CA LYS A 96 0.82 -0.38 -20.51
C LYS A 96 0.07 -0.88 -21.76
N GLY A 97 -0.86 -0.08 -22.24
CA GLY A 97 -1.55 -0.23 -23.52
C GLY A 97 -1.27 0.96 -24.44
N LYS A 98 -0.20 0.86 -25.23
CA LYS A 98 0.00 1.47 -26.58
C LYS A 98 -0.51 2.91 -26.85
N ASP A 99 0.08 3.93 -26.21
CA ASP A 99 -0.06 5.33 -26.67
C ASP A 99 1.30 5.99 -26.97
N GLU A 100 2.20 5.28 -27.64
CA GLU A 100 3.39 5.89 -28.26
C GLU A 100 3.68 5.24 -29.61
N LYS A 101 3.10 5.82 -30.68
CA LYS A 101 3.69 5.99 -32.03
C LYS A 101 2.63 6.48 -33.01
N GLY A 102 2.47 7.80 -33.07
CA GLY A 102 1.91 8.45 -34.25
C GLY A 102 2.91 8.33 -35.41
N THR A 103 2.76 7.35 -36.27
CA THR A 103 3.36 7.39 -37.61
C THR A 103 2.33 6.87 -38.61
N LYS A 104 1.77 7.81 -39.38
CA LYS A 104 0.81 7.56 -40.45
C LYS A 104 1.49 6.73 -41.55
N GLN A 105 1.04 5.50 -41.77
CA GLN A 105 1.13 4.87 -43.09
C GLN A 105 -0.23 4.32 -43.50
N ARG A 106 -0.69 4.81 -44.64
CA ARG A 106 -1.90 4.39 -45.37
C ARG A 106 -1.76 2.93 -45.80
N LYS A 107 -2.83 2.13 -45.68
CA LYS A 107 -3.20 1.10 -46.66
C LYS A 107 -4.69 0.77 -46.57
N LYS A 108 -5.29 0.58 -47.75
CA LYS A 108 -6.72 0.36 -48.03
C LYS A 108 -7.16 -1.08 -47.66
N ALA A 109 -8.43 -1.15 -47.24
CA ALA A 109 -9.48 -2.18 -47.38
C ALA A 109 -9.09 -3.66 -47.63
N ASP A 110 -9.62 -4.56 -46.80
CA ASP A 110 -10.65 -5.51 -47.24
C ASP A 110 -11.47 -6.03 -46.03
N GLU A 111 -12.76 -6.30 -46.24
CA GLU A 111 -13.72 -6.81 -45.26
C GLU A 111 -13.68 -8.35 -45.21
N THR A 112 -13.85 -8.96 -44.03
CA THR A 112 -14.83 -10.05 -43.75
C THR A 112 -14.70 -10.63 -42.33
N SER A 113 -15.88 -10.78 -41.72
CA SER A 113 -16.36 -11.78 -40.73
C SER A 113 -15.72 -11.89 -39.33
N ASP A 114 -16.54 -11.48 -38.36
CA ASP A 114 -17.00 -12.24 -37.19
C ASP A 114 -15.96 -13.04 -36.39
N ASP A 115 -15.58 -12.51 -35.21
CA ASP A 115 -15.56 -13.31 -33.98
C ASP A 115 -15.53 -12.42 -32.73
N GLU A 116 -16.46 -12.71 -31.81
CA GLU A 116 -16.48 -12.47 -30.37
C GLU A 116 -15.90 -11.13 -29.83
N THR A 117 -16.81 -10.17 -29.57
CA THR A 117 -16.55 -8.97 -28.75
C THR A 117 -16.23 -9.34 -27.30
N GLU A 118 -14.99 -9.72 -27.02
CA GLU A 118 -14.37 -9.33 -25.75
C GLU A 118 -14.30 -7.80 -25.75
N LEU A 119 -15.14 -7.17 -24.92
CA LEU A 119 -15.08 -5.74 -24.69
C LEU A 119 -13.72 -5.43 -24.06
N ASP A 120 -12.76 -5.05 -24.90
CA ASP A 120 -11.46 -4.46 -24.56
C ASP A 120 -11.74 -3.17 -23.79
N VAL A 121 -12.02 -3.28 -22.48
CA VAL A 121 -12.22 -2.13 -21.59
C VAL A 121 -10.86 -1.45 -21.45
N LYS A 122 -10.58 -0.54 -22.39
CA LYS A 122 -9.43 0.36 -22.34
C LYS A 122 -9.53 1.20 -21.07
N VAL A 123 -8.83 0.77 -20.03
CA VAL A 123 -8.75 1.52 -18.77
C VAL A 123 -8.04 2.85 -19.07
N GLN A 124 -8.82 3.92 -19.15
CA GLN A 124 -8.28 5.26 -19.33
C GLN A 124 -7.52 5.66 -18.08
N ASP A 125 -6.31 6.21 -18.26
CA ASP A 125 -5.52 6.76 -17.16
C ASP A 125 -6.34 7.83 -16.40
N PRO A 126 -6.67 7.61 -15.11
CA PRO A 126 -7.50 8.52 -14.33
C PRO A 126 -7.00 9.96 -14.27
N ILE A 127 -5.69 10.20 -14.46
CA ILE A 127 -5.17 11.57 -14.45
C ILE A 127 -5.71 12.38 -15.65
N LYS A 128 -6.02 11.71 -16.77
CA LYS A 128 -6.51 12.35 -18.00
C LYS A 128 -7.95 12.85 -17.86
N TRP A 129 -8.68 12.44 -16.82
CA TRP A 129 -10.01 13.00 -16.51
C TRP A 129 -9.96 14.49 -16.20
N PHE A 130 -8.83 15.00 -15.72
CA PHE A 130 -8.63 16.42 -15.41
C PHE A 130 -8.10 17.24 -16.61
N GLY A 131 -8.23 16.70 -17.83
CA GLY A 131 -7.88 17.36 -19.09
C GLY A 131 -6.66 16.77 -19.80
N VAL A 132 -6.51 17.08 -21.09
CA VAL A 132 -5.43 16.55 -21.95
C VAL A 132 -4.04 17.07 -21.54
N LEU A 133 -3.95 18.34 -21.10
CA LEU A 133 -2.74 18.93 -20.52
C LEU A 133 -2.86 19.00 -18.99
N THR A 134 -2.66 17.88 -18.32
CA THR A 134 -2.56 17.85 -16.85
C THR A 134 -1.30 18.60 -16.40
N PRO A 135 -1.39 19.59 -15.50
CA PRO A 135 -0.23 20.36 -15.07
C PRO A 135 0.76 19.51 -14.27
N GLN A 136 2.03 19.93 -14.29
CA GLN A 136 3.11 19.22 -13.60
C GLN A 136 2.84 19.02 -12.10
N ASN A 137 2.26 20.02 -11.44
CA ASN A 137 1.87 19.92 -10.03
C ASN A 137 0.84 18.80 -9.79
N LEU A 138 -0.10 18.55 -10.71
CA LEU A 138 -1.11 17.50 -10.52
C LEU A 138 -0.47 16.11 -10.64
N ARG A 139 0.47 15.94 -11.57
CA ARG A 139 1.29 14.73 -11.69
C ARG A 139 2.16 14.49 -10.44
N GLN A 140 2.76 15.55 -9.91
CA GLN A 140 3.53 15.49 -8.67
C GLN A 140 2.64 15.10 -7.48
N ALA A 141 1.44 15.67 -7.37
CA ALA A 141 0.47 15.29 -6.35
C ALA A 141 0.10 13.81 -6.45
N GLN A 142 -0.23 13.32 -7.66
CA GLN A 142 -0.52 11.91 -7.91
C GLN A 142 0.65 11.01 -7.48
N SER A 143 1.89 11.36 -7.86
CA SER A 143 3.06 10.57 -7.47
C SER A 143 3.29 10.54 -5.96
N SER A 144 3.11 11.68 -5.27
CA SER A 144 3.22 11.74 -3.81
C SER A 144 2.15 10.89 -3.12
N PHE A 145 0.89 10.93 -3.58
CA PHE A 145 -0.18 10.10 -3.03
C PHE A 145 -0.01 8.62 -3.35
N ALA A 146 0.51 8.26 -4.53
CA ALA A 146 0.81 6.87 -4.86
C ALA A 146 1.89 6.29 -3.93
N LYS A 147 2.95 7.04 -3.66
CA LYS A 147 3.98 6.66 -2.67
C LYS A 147 3.39 6.62 -1.26
N ALA A 148 2.55 7.58 -0.88
CA ALA A 148 1.87 7.58 0.41
C ALA A 148 1.04 6.30 0.62
N LEU A 149 0.38 5.80 -0.44
CA LEU A 149 -0.33 4.52 -0.39
C LEU A 149 0.62 3.34 -0.12
N GLU A 150 1.78 3.30 -0.78
CA GLU A 150 2.83 2.28 -0.53
C GLU A 150 3.30 2.28 0.93
N TYR A 151 3.64 3.46 1.47
CA TYR A 151 4.05 3.59 2.87
C TYR A 151 2.91 3.31 3.86
N SER A 152 1.65 3.56 3.48
CA SER A 152 0.49 3.20 4.30
C SER A 152 0.37 1.68 4.46
N VAL A 153 0.65 0.91 3.41
CA VAL A 153 0.69 -0.57 3.48
C VAL A 153 1.88 -1.05 4.31
N GLN A 154 3.05 -0.44 4.17
CA GLN A 154 4.20 -0.74 5.03
C GLN A 154 3.90 -0.48 6.52
N CYS A 155 3.24 0.64 6.84
CA CYS A 155 2.73 0.94 8.18
C CYS A 155 1.83 -0.19 8.71
N ALA A 156 0.87 -0.65 7.90
CA ALA A 156 -0.05 -1.71 8.29
C ALA A 156 0.68 -3.04 8.56
N ASN A 157 1.67 -3.38 7.73
CA ASN A 157 2.50 -4.58 7.93
C ASN A 157 3.33 -4.50 9.22
N LEU A 158 3.96 -3.35 9.50
CA LEU A 158 4.70 -3.16 10.75
C LEU A 158 3.79 -3.26 11.98
N GLN A 159 2.58 -2.69 11.91
CA GLN A 159 1.60 -2.82 12.99
C GLN A 159 1.17 -4.28 13.22
N LEU A 160 1.05 -5.05 12.15
CA LEU A 160 0.68 -6.46 12.19
C LEU A 160 1.79 -7.30 12.82
N GLU A 161 3.04 -7.07 12.43
CA GLU A 161 4.20 -7.72 13.06
C GLU A 161 4.31 -7.33 14.55
N MET A 162 4.14 -6.06 14.90
CA MET A 162 4.13 -5.61 16.30
C MET A 162 3.05 -6.34 17.12
N LYS A 163 1.85 -6.55 16.54
CA LYS A 163 0.79 -7.32 17.21
C LYS A 163 1.21 -8.77 17.44
N GLN A 164 1.84 -9.42 16.46
CA GLN A 164 2.35 -10.79 16.61
C GLN A 164 3.41 -10.89 17.70
N VAL A 165 4.39 -9.99 17.70
CA VAL A 165 5.41 -9.92 18.76
C VAL A 165 4.76 -9.71 20.12
N GLN A 166 3.75 -8.83 20.21
CA GLN A 166 3.03 -8.59 21.46
C GLN A 166 2.25 -9.83 21.94
N MET A 167 1.67 -10.62 21.03
CA MET A 167 0.98 -11.87 21.38
C MET A 167 1.98 -12.89 21.93
N LYS A 168 3.07 -13.16 21.20
CA LYS A 168 4.14 -14.08 21.64
C LYS A 168 4.74 -13.66 22.98
N TYR A 169 4.97 -12.36 23.16
CA TYR A 169 5.48 -11.81 24.42
C TYR A 169 4.55 -12.09 25.60
N LYS A 170 3.23 -11.96 25.41
CA LYS A 170 2.24 -12.28 26.46
C LYS A 170 2.24 -13.77 26.79
N GLU A 171 2.31 -14.63 25.79
CA GLU A 171 2.36 -16.09 25.97
C GLU A 171 3.57 -16.50 26.81
N LEU A 172 4.76 -15.97 26.50
CA LEU A 172 5.98 -16.24 27.27
C LEU A 172 5.92 -15.70 28.70
N ILE A 173 5.26 -14.55 28.94
CA ILE A 173 5.02 -14.07 30.30
C ILE A 173 4.12 -15.03 31.09
N GLU A 174 3.07 -15.56 30.47
CA GLU A 174 2.21 -16.54 31.13
C GLU A 174 2.95 -17.84 31.44
N GLU A 175 3.79 -18.31 30.53
CA GLU A 175 4.65 -19.47 30.73
C GLU A 175 5.64 -19.25 31.88
N LYS A 176 6.37 -18.13 31.88
CA LYS A 176 7.24 -17.72 32.99
C LYS A 176 6.50 -17.74 34.32
N ASN A 177 5.30 -17.16 34.37
CA ASN A 177 4.49 -17.11 35.59
C ASN A 177 4.06 -18.50 36.07
N LYS A 178 3.76 -19.42 35.15
CA LYS A 178 3.45 -20.83 35.49
C LYS A 178 4.68 -21.53 36.09
N LEU A 179 5.85 -21.36 35.49
CA LEU A 179 7.11 -21.93 35.97
C LEU A 179 7.47 -21.41 37.37
N MET A 180 7.28 -20.11 37.64
CA MET A 180 7.54 -19.49 38.94
C MET A 180 6.57 -19.94 40.05
N LYS A 181 5.29 -20.18 39.75
CA LYS A 181 4.31 -20.66 40.75
C LYS A 181 4.61 -22.09 41.21
N VAL A 182 5.14 -22.92 40.32
CA VAL A 182 5.56 -24.30 40.63
C VAL A 182 6.83 -24.33 41.51
N GLU A 183 7.60 -23.24 41.61
CA GLU A 183 8.74 -23.14 42.55
C GLU A 183 8.32 -22.87 44.01
N GLN A 184 7.09 -22.40 44.26
CA GLN A 184 6.59 -22.05 45.60
C GLN A 184 5.75 -23.16 46.26
N THR A 185 5.52 -24.28 45.56
CA THR A 185 4.74 -25.44 46.04
C THR A 185 5.65 -26.64 46.22
#